data_AF-A0A2E7ZT49-F1
#
_entry.id   AF-A0A2E7ZT49-F1
#
_cell.length_a   1.000
_cell.length_b   1.000
_cell.length_c   1.000
_cell.angle_alpha   90.00
_cell.angle_beta   90.00
_cell.angle_gamma   90.00
#
_symmetry.space_group_name_H-M   'P 1'
#
loop_
_entity.id
_entity.type
_entity.pdbx_description
1 polymer ?
#
loop_
_entity_poly.entity_id
_entity_poly.type
_entity_poly.pdbx_seq_one_letter_code
_entity_poly.pdbx_strand_id
1 'polypeptide(L)'
;MSNPRAHLALLSEAAITHASAGRAYQAHHLWETHWKSSEDRTERQVLQGLIQRCAAAHNQAIATDDDGRAMAAVRQLKRANQKLRQYSLIAENLGLDPKWTPPVDEQISTTIDWPESIVSSPLECDGLLIAGGHGRRAGGPKALKSMQGQPMWRWQLEQMKRRGLNKLVAVLHPSAQIEPMMVDSLAIHTNPDAEMMHSIQAAVAQIKLEERPIFILPVDCPCPPRQVWAALAAEALRARMDGETYDAIRASCEGGGIKKTGHPVLISPELGAHLLSLDSDTARLDHVLRSCKSLRTVEVDSVAIFANHNRDGISR
;
A
#
# COMPACT_ATOMS: atom_id res chain seq x y z
N MET A 1 7.82 -11.12 39.11
CA MET A 1 6.69 -11.10 38.13
C MET A 1 6.12 -9.70 38.15
N SER A 2 6.17 -8.97 37.03
CA SER A 2 5.58 -7.64 36.92
C SER A 2 4.06 -7.71 37.10
N ASN A 3 3.48 -6.75 37.82
CA ASN A 3 2.03 -6.66 38.02
C ASN A 3 1.32 -6.50 36.67
N PRO A 4 0.46 -7.46 36.24
CA PRO A 4 -0.23 -7.39 34.95
C PRO A 4 -0.99 -6.07 34.75
N ARG A 5 -1.53 -5.47 35.83
CA ARG A 5 -2.22 -4.17 35.79
C ARG A 5 -1.29 -3.00 35.47
N ALA A 6 -0.03 -3.06 35.89
CA ALA A 6 0.94 -1.99 35.60
C ALA A 6 1.35 -1.99 34.12
N HIS A 7 1.50 -3.17 33.52
CA HIS A 7 1.77 -3.31 32.08
C HIS A 7 0.59 -2.80 31.23
N LEU A 8 -0.62 -3.10 31.69
CA LEU A 8 -1.90 -2.63 31.16
C LEU A 8 -2.02 -1.11 31.10
N ALA A 9 -1.67 -0.44 32.20
CA ALA A 9 -1.71 1.01 32.29
C ALA A 9 -0.70 1.63 31.29
N LEU A 10 0.51 1.09 31.20
CA LEU A 10 1.54 1.55 30.27
C LEU A 10 1.13 1.39 28.80
N LEU A 11 0.58 0.23 28.41
CA LEU A 11 0.10 0.02 27.04
C LEU A 11 -1.10 0.91 26.71
N SER A 12 -1.99 1.13 27.68
CA SER A 12 -3.15 2.02 27.51
C SER A 12 -2.71 3.47 27.35
N GLU A 13 -1.77 3.94 28.18
CA GLU A 13 -1.19 5.28 28.09
C GLU A 13 -0.45 5.50 26.77
N ALA A 14 0.35 4.52 26.33
CA ALA A 14 1.02 4.56 25.03
C ALA A 14 0.01 4.61 23.87
N ALA A 15 -1.04 3.79 23.91
CA ALA A 15 -2.08 3.79 22.87
C ALA A 15 -2.89 5.09 22.85
N ILE A 16 -3.23 5.65 24.02
CA ILE A 16 -3.87 6.98 24.13
C ILE A 16 -2.95 8.06 23.55
N THR A 17 -1.66 8.01 23.85
CA THR A 17 -0.66 8.96 23.32
C THR A 17 -0.58 8.88 21.80
N HIS A 18 -0.52 7.67 21.23
CA HIS A 18 -0.55 7.49 19.78
C HIS A 18 -1.84 8.02 19.17
N ALA A 19 -2.99 7.64 19.70
CA ALA A 19 -4.24 8.04 19.11
C ALA A 19 -4.52 9.55 19.25
N SER A 20 -4.10 10.18 20.36
CA SER A 20 -4.20 11.64 20.55
C SER A 20 -3.29 12.41 19.60
N ALA A 21 -2.23 11.78 19.10
CA ALA A 21 -1.34 12.32 18.06
C ALA A 21 -1.77 11.94 16.63
N GLY A 22 -3.03 11.56 16.40
CA GLY A 22 -3.54 11.17 15.07
C GLY A 22 -3.07 9.80 14.57
N ARG A 23 -2.28 9.06 15.37
CA ARG A 23 -1.70 7.75 15.02
C ARG A 23 -2.65 6.60 15.40
N ALA A 24 -3.85 6.63 14.83
CA ALA A 24 -4.94 5.70 15.17
C ALA A 24 -4.57 4.23 14.90
N TYR A 25 -3.74 3.94 13.90
CA TYR A 25 -3.31 2.58 13.57
C TYR A 25 -2.35 2.00 14.61
N GLN A 26 -1.38 2.79 15.07
CA GLN A 26 -0.44 2.40 16.11
C GLN A 26 -1.18 2.12 17.43
N ALA A 27 -2.14 2.97 17.79
CA ALA A 27 -3.01 2.75 18.94
C ALA A 27 -3.86 1.47 18.81
N HIS A 28 -4.44 1.24 17.62
CA HIS A 28 -5.15 0.02 17.29
C HIS A 28 -4.29 -1.23 17.53
N HIS A 29 -3.06 -1.24 17.04
CA HIS A 29 -2.18 -2.40 17.16
C HIS A 29 -1.76 -2.71 18.61
N LEU A 30 -1.51 -1.66 19.41
CA LEU A 30 -1.22 -1.80 20.84
C LEU A 30 -2.40 -2.42 21.60
N TRP A 31 -3.62 -1.92 21.36
CA TRP A 31 -4.82 -2.49 21.97
C TRP A 31 -5.15 -3.89 21.46
N GLU A 32 -4.91 -4.21 20.18
CA GLU A 32 -5.14 -5.53 19.62
C GLU A 32 -4.19 -6.58 20.21
N THR A 33 -2.90 -6.23 20.34
CA THR A 33 -1.89 -7.07 21.00
C THR A 33 -2.35 -7.41 22.41
N HIS A 34 -2.81 -6.40 23.14
CA HIS A 34 -3.27 -6.56 24.51
C HIS A 34 -4.59 -7.34 24.62
N TRP A 35 -5.51 -7.11 23.69
CA TRP A 35 -6.78 -7.85 23.59
C TRP A 35 -6.55 -9.35 23.40
N LYS A 36 -5.55 -9.72 22.60
CA LYS A 36 -5.16 -11.12 22.36
C LYS A 36 -4.64 -11.78 23.65
N SER A 37 -3.83 -11.08 24.44
CA SER A 37 -3.24 -11.61 25.68
C SER A 37 -4.15 -11.54 26.92
N SER A 38 -5.18 -10.69 26.93
CA SER A 38 -6.08 -10.54 28.08
C SER A 38 -6.92 -11.80 28.32
N GLU A 39 -6.88 -12.36 29.53
CA GLU A 39 -7.80 -13.45 29.94
C GLU A 39 -9.14 -12.91 30.48
N ASP A 40 -9.17 -11.66 30.92
CA ASP A 40 -10.39 -11.02 31.42
C ASP A 40 -11.34 -10.69 30.26
N ARG A 41 -12.53 -11.29 30.30
CA ARG A 41 -13.58 -11.11 29.28
C ARG A 41 -14.07 -9.67 29.20
N THR A 42 -14.19 -9.00 30.33
CA THR A 42 -14.68 -7.62 30.46
C THR A 42 -13.67 -6.65 29.88
N GLU A 43 -12.40 -6.84 30.20
CA GLU A 43 -11.28 -6.08 29.65
C GLU A 43 -11.20 -6.23 28.12
N ARG A 44 -11.35 -7.46 27.61
CA ARG A 44 -11.46 -7.72 26.16
C ARG A 44 -12.61 -6.94 25.50
N GLN A 45 -13.71 -6.69 26.19
CA GLN A 45 -14.80 -5.88 25.62
C GLN A 45 -14.44 -4.40 25.54
N VAL A 46 -13.76 -3.85 26.56
CA VAL A 46 -13.27 -2.46 26.53
C VAL A 46 -12.28 -2.28 25.38
N LEU A 47 -11.25 -3.13 25.31
CA LEU A 47 -10.23 -3.07 24.26
C LEU A 47 -10.82 -3.23 22.86
N GLN A 48 -11.78 -4.14 22.69
CA GLN A 48 -12.50 -4.28 21.41
C GLN A 48 -13.26 -3.01 21.03
N GLY A 49 -13.83 -2.29 22.01
CA GLY A 49 -14.49 -0.99 21.78
C GLY A 49 -13.49 0.07 21.29
N LEU A 50 -12.30 0.15 21.89
CA LEU A 50 -11.25 1.08 21.48
C LEU A 50 -10.70 0.75 20.09
N ILE A 51 -10.41 -0.53 19.82
CA ILE A 51 -10.01 -1.06 18.51
C ILE A 51 -11.04 -0.66 17.43
N GLN A 52 -12.33 -0.84 17.72
CA GLN A 52 -13.40 -0.47 16.80
C GLN A 52 -13.50 1.05 16.59
N ARG A 53 -13.23 1.88 17.61
CA ARG A 53 -13.16 3.34 17.46
C ARG A 53 -12.02 3.76 16.53
N CYS A 54 -10.81 3.24 16.73
CA CYS A 54 -9.66 3.54 15.87
C CYS A 54 -9.88 3.08 14.42
N ALA A 55 -10.43 1.88 14.23
CA ALA A 55 -10.77 1.38 12.91
C ALA A 55 -11.84 2.24 12.21
N ALA A 56 -12.84 2.73 12.95
CA ALA A 56 -13.84 3.64 12.41
C ALA A 56 -13.23 5.00 12.01
N ALA A 57 -12.36 5.57 12.85
CA ALA A 57 -11.65 6.81 12.52
C ALA A 57 -10.76 6.65 11.28
N HIS A 58 -10.03 5.53 11.17
CA HIS A 58 -9.24 5.21 9.99
C HIS A 58 -10.11 5.10 8.74
N ASN A 59 -11.22 4.35 8.82
CA ASN A 59 -12.16 4.19 7.71
C ASN A 59 -12.80 5.53 7.29
N GLN A 60 -13.02 6.44 8.23
CA GLN A 60 -13.56 7.76 7.95
C GLN A 60 -12.57 8.64 7.20
N ALA A 61 -11.29 8.65 7.58
CA ALA A 61 -10.29 9.48 6.89
C ALA A 61 -9.94 8.99 5.48
N ILE A 62 -10.05 7.69 5.22
CA ILE A 62 -9.83 7.14 3.88
C ILE A 62 -11.08 7.22 2.99
N ALA A 63 -12.26 7.49 3.56
CA ALA A 63 -13.52 7.63 2.82
C ALA A 63 -13.57 9.03 2.19
N THR A 64 -12.80 9.23 1.12
CA THR A 64 -12.73 10.52 0.43
C THR A 64 -13.93 10.77 -0.49
N ASP A 65 -14.56 9.72 -1.07
CA ASP A 65 -15.75 9.86 -1.96
C ASP A 65 -16.68 8.62 -1.96
N ASP A 66 -16.50 7.66 -1.03
CA ASP A 66 -17.28 6.41 -0.97
C ASP A 66 -18.32 6.47 0.16
N ASP A 67 -19.56 6.83 -0.20
CA ASP A 67 -20.73 6.88 0.71
C ASP A 67 -20.92 5.57 1.50
N GLY A 68 -20.58 4.43 0.90
CA GLY A 68 -20.69 3.11 1.51
C GLY A 68 -19.72 2.93 2.67
N ARG A 69 -18.46 3.34 2.48
CA ARG A 69 -17.41 3.29 3.51
C ARG A 69 -17.65 4.29 4.63
N ALA A 70 -18.07 5.51 4.30
CA ALA A 70 -18.44 6.50 5.30
C ALA A 70 -19.57 5.97 6.21
N MET A 71 -20.62 5.40 5.63
CA MET A 71 -21.72 4.80 6.38
C MET A 71 -21.31 3.55 7.18
N ALA A 72 -20.37 2.76 6.68
CA ALA A 72 -19.78 1.65 7.43
C ALA A 72 -18.99 2.15 8.66
N ALA A 73 -18.16 3.19 8.50
CA ALA A 73 -17.40 3.83 9.57
C ALA A 73 -18.34 4.38 10.66
N VAL A 74 -19.42 5.07 10.28
CA VAL A 74 -20.42 5.59 11.23
C VAL A 74 -21.08 4.46 12.03
N ARG A 75 -21.46 3.36 11.38
CA ARG A 75 -22.04 2.19 12.05
C ARG A 75 -21.05 1.53 13.01
N GLN A 76 -19.79 1.42 12.60
CA GLN A 76 -18.72 0.88 13.42
C GLN A 76 -18.46 1.76 14.65
N LEU A 77 -18.40 3.08 14.47
CA LEU A 77 -18.23 4.05 15.56
C LEU A 77 -19.40 3.98 16.56
N LYS A 78 -20.64 3.86 16.07
CA LYS A 78 -21.82 3.70 16.94
C LYS A 78 -21.74 2.45 17.81
N ARG A 79 -21.34 1.30 17.24
CA ARG A 79 -21.15 0.05 17.98
C ARG A 79 -20.02 0.16 19.00
N ALA A 80 -18.90 0.78 18.61
CA ALA A 80 -17.77 1.03 19.48
C ALA A 80 -18.16 1.89 20.69
N ASN A 81 -18.88 2.99 20.45
CA ASN A 81 -19.41 3.89 21.48
C ASN A 81 -20.38 3.18 22.42
N GLN A 82 -21.30 2.36 21.89
CA GLN A 82 -22.24 1.59 22.70
C GLN A 82 -21.49 0.64 23.65
N LYS A 83 -20.46 -0.05 23.14
CA LYS A 83 -19.64 -0.96 23.93
C LYS A 83 -18.89 -0.22 25.03
N LEU A 84 -18.23 0.89 24.73
CA LEU A 84 -17.49 1.67 25.74
C LEU A 84 -18.40 2.28 26.80
N ARG A 85 -19.63 2.67 26.44
CA ARG A 85 -20.65 3.09 27.43
C ARG A 85 -21.08 1.95 28.34
N GLN A 86 -21.28 0.74 27.80
CA GLN A 86 -21.66 -0.42 28.58
C GLN A 86 -20.58 -0.80 29.62
N TYR A 87 -19.31 -0.48 29.35
CA TYR A 87 -18.17 -0.81 30.20
C TYR A 87 -17.45 0.43 30.77
N SER A 88 -18.17 1.55 30.94
CA SER A 88 -17.56 2.84 31.30
C SER A 88 -16.78 2.80 32.62
N LEU A 89 -17.33 2.14 33.65
CA LEU A 89 -16.66 2.01 34.96
C LEU A 89 -15.34 1.24 34.85
N ILE A 90 -15.26 0.24 33.97
CA ILE A 90 -14.01 -0.51 33.74
C ILE A 90 -13.04 0.30 32.91
N ALA A 91 -13.52 1.03 31.90
CA ALA A 91 -12.68 1.95 31.12
C ALA A 91 -12.05 3.01 32.04
N GLU A 92 -12.82 3.62 32.94
CA GLU A 92 -12.34 4.59 33.93
C GLU A 92 -11.29 3.96 34.86
N ASN A 93 -11.52 2.74 35.35
CA ASN A 93 -10.55 2.01 36.17
C ASN A 93 -9.24 1.66 35.43
N LEU A 94 -9.28 1.63 34.09
CA LEU A 94 -8.11 1.46 33.23
C LEU A 94 -7.46 2.80 32.85
N GLY A 95 -7.92 3.93 33.39
CA GLY A 95 -7.44 5.27 33.06
C GLY A 95 -7.89 5.77 31.69
N LEU A 96 -8.90 5.14 31.09
CA LEU A 96 -9.45 5.50 29.79
C LEU A 96 -10.68 6.38 29.98
N ASP A 97 -10.72 7.53 29.31
CA ASP A 97 -11.94 8.31 29.23
C ASP A 97 -12.93 7.60 28.27
N PRO A 98 -14.10 7.11 28.74
CA PRO A 98 -15.08 6.45 27.88
C PRO A 98 -15.67 7.39 26.81
N LYS A 99 -15.54 8.71 27.00
CA LYS A 99 -15.93 9.75 26.03
C LYS A 99 -14.81 10.11 25.05
N TRP A 100 -13.59 9.62 25.26
CA TRP A 100 -12.47 9.92 24.38
C TRP A 100 -12.76 9.48 22.95
N THR A 101 -12.74 10.43 22.03
CA THR A 101 -12.80 10.18 20.59
C THR A 101 -11.42 10.44 20.03
N PRO A 102 -10.85 9.53 19.21
CA PRO A 102 -9.66 9.88 18.46
C PRO A 102 -9.96 11.14 17.65
N PRO A 103 -9.05 12.12 17.57
CA PRO A 103 -9.19 13.21 16.61
C PRO A 103 -9.46 12.58 15.25
N VAL A 104 -10.56 12.98 14.62
CA VAL A 104 -10.81 12.69 13.21
C VAL A 104 -9.94 13.67 12.46
N ASP A 105 -8.66 13.36 12.38
CA ASP A 105 -7.74 14.17 11.60
C ASP A 105 -8.14 14.03 10.14
N GLU A 106 -8.41 15.13 9.45
CA GLU A 106 -8.48 15.16 7.98
C GLU A 106 -7.14 14.70 7.36
N GLN A 107 -6.10 14.58 8.19
CA GLN A 107 -4.75 14.12 7.87
C GLN A 107 -4.34 12.90 8.73
N ILE A 108 -4.99 11.75 8.61
CA ILE A 108 -4.46 10.52 9.26
C ILE A 108 -3.08 10.18 8.66
N SER A 109 -2.01 10.47 9.41
CA SER A 109 -0.67 9.98 9.14
C SER A 109 -0.55 8.52 9.55
N THR A 110 -0.62 7.63 8.58
CA THR A 110 -0.29 6.20 8.72
C THR A 110 1.22 5.94 8.68
N THR A 111 2.05 6.85 9.19
CA THR A 111 3.48 6.83 8.87
C THR A 111 4.39 6.74 10.10
N ILE A 112 5.39 5.86 9.99
CA ILE A 112 6.77 6.15 10.41
C ILE A 112 7.01 7.65 10.15
N ASP A 113 7.48 8.43 11.14
CA ASP A 113 7.72 9.88 10.99
C ASP A 113 8.77 10.15 9.90
N TRP A 114 8.37 10.08 8.64
CA TRP A 114 9.13 10.61 7.52
C TRP A 114 8.82 12.10 7.47
N PRO A 115 9.83 12.97 7.46
CA PRO A 115 9.61 14.41 7.40
C PRO A 115 8.73 14.76 6.20
N GLU A 116 7.76 15.67 6.38
CA GLU A 116 6.82 16.11 5.33
C GLU A 116 7.51 16.52 4.02
N SER A 117 8.76 16.99 4.10
CA SER A 117 9.60 17.31 2.94
C SER A 117 9.87 16.11 2.03
N ILE A 118 10.02 14.90 2.58
CA ILE A 118 10.20 13.65 1.81
C ILE A 118 8.86 13.22 1.19
N VAL A 119 7.76 13.43 1.91
CA VAL A 119 6.43 13.05 1.42
C VAL A 119 5.93 14.03 0.36
N SER A 120 6.34 15.29 0.36
CA SER A 120 5.85 16.30 -0.60
C SER A 120 6.70 16.45 -1.86
N SER A 121 7.97 16.07 -1.82
CA SER A 121 8.88 16.22 -2.97
C SER A 121 8.54 15.25 -4.11
N PRO A 122 8.72 15.64 -5.39
CA PRO A 122 8.66 14.71 -6.51
C PRO A 122 9.63 13.55 -6.30
N LEU A 123 9.20 12.33 -6.61
CA LEU A 123 10.09 11.18 -6.64
C LEU A 123 10.93 11.28 -7.92
N GLU A 124 12.26 11.21 -7.79
CA GLU A 124 13.19 11.12 -8.93
C GLU A 124 13.18 9.73 -9.57
N CYS A 125 11.99 9.16 -9.77
CA CYS A 125 11.76 7.86 -10.36
C CYS A 125 10.62 7.94 -11.37
N ASP A 126 10.71 7.13 -12.42
CA ASP A 126 9.62 6.96 -13.38
C ASP A 126 8.71 5.80 -12.93
N GLY A 127 7.49 5.76 -13.46
CA GLY A 127 6.52 4.69 -13.19
C GLY A 127 6.10 3.97 -14.46
N LEU A 128 6.00 2.64 -14.34
CA LEU A 128 5.54 1.73 -15.38
C LEU A 128 4.35 0.91 -14.87
N LEU A 129 3.18 1.14 -15.49
CA LEU A 129 1.99 0.32 -15.31
C LEU A 129 1.95 -0.81 -16.35
N ILE A 130 1.90 -2.06 -15.90
CA ILE A 130 1.76 -3.24 -16.79
C ILE A 130 0.31 -3.70 -16.83
N ALA A 131 -0.37 -3.44 -17.94
CA ALA A 131 -1.80 -3.72 -18.16
C ALA A 131 -2.11 -4.36 -19.53
N GLY A 132 -1.11 -4.91 -20.22
CA GLY A 132 -1.25 -5.47 -21.59
C GLY A 132 -1.83 -6.88 -21.69
N GLY A 133 -1.89 -7.63 -20.59
CA GLY A 133 -2.19 -9.07 -20.63
C GLY A 133 -3.66 -9.42 -20.91
N HIS A 134 -3.89 -10.55 -21.58
CA HIS A 134 -5.21 -11.12 -21.91
C HIS A 134 -6.12 -11.38 -20.72
N GLY A 135 -5.56 -11.61 -19.53
CA GLY A 135 -6.36 -11.98 -18.36
C GLY A 135 -7.18 -13.26 -18.56
N ARG A 136 -6.69 -14.26 -19.31
CA ARG A 136 -7.40 -15.51 -19.66
C ARG A 136 -8.14 -16.16 -18.47
N ARG A 137 -7.48 -16.21 -17.31
CA ARG A 137 -8.04 -16.77 -16.05
C ARG A 137 -9.18 -15.94 -15.45
N ALA A 138 -9.28 -14.67 -15.80
CA ALA A 138 -10.29 -13.74 -15.28
C ALA A 138 -11.45 -13.50 -16.26
N GLY A 139 -11.55 -14.29 -17.35
CA GLY A 139 -12.60 -14.16 -18.35
C GLY A 139 -12.44 -12.95 -19.27
N GLY A 140 -11.22 -12.43 -19.43
CA GLY A 140 -10.91 -11.31 -20.33
C GLY A 140 -9.88 -10.33 -19.74
N PRO A 141 -9.52 -9.28 -20.50
CA PRO A 141 -8.46 -8.34 -20.12
C PRO A 141 -8.82 -7.60 -18.81
N LYS A 142 -8.12 -7.91 -17.72
CA LYS A 142 -8.40 -7.34 -16.39
C LYS A 142 -8.32 -5.82 -16.37
N ALA A 143 -7.39 -5.27 -17.15
CA ALA A 143 -7.21 -3.84 -17.35
C ALA A 143 -8.52 -3.13 -17.72
N LEU A 144 -9.39 -3.78 -18.48
CA LEU A 144 -10.65 -3.21 -18.98
C LEU A 144 -11.84 -3.42 -18.05
N LYS A 145 -11.67 -4.18 -16.95
CA LYS A 145 -12.74 -4.36 -15.97
C LYS A 145 -12.99 -3.04 -15.24
N SER A 146 -14.25 -2.78 -14.93
CA SER A 146 -14.64 -1.56 -14.21
C SER A 146 -14.17 -1.62 -12.75
N MET A 147 -13.57 -0.52 -12.30
CA MET A 147 -13.15 -0.26 -10.93
C MET A 147 -13.52 1.21 -10.64
N GLN A 148 -14.41 1.43 -9.67
CA GLN A 148 -14.93 2.77 -9.35
C GLN A 148 -15.49 3.50 -10.58
N GLY A 149 -16.27 2.79 -11.40
CA GLY A 149 -16.92 3.35 -12.59
C GLY A 149 -16.03 3.54 -13.82
N GLN A 150 -14.73 3.28 -13.73
CA GLN A 150 -13.77 3.45 -14.83
C GLN A 150 -12.94 2.18 -15.09
N PRO A 151 -12.30 2.01 -16.27
CA PRO A 151 -11.41 0.88 -16.50
C PRO A 151 -10.28 0.82 -15.46
N MET A 152 -9.96 -0.38 -14.98
CA MET A 152 -8.94 -0.61 -13.95
C MET A 152 -7.59 0.02 -14.28
N TRP A 153 -7.15 -0.02 -15.55
CA TRP A 153 -5.90 0.63 -15.95
C TRP A 153 -5.95 2.15 -15.75
N ARG A 154 -7.09 2.79 -16.01
CA ARG A 154 -7.28 4.24 -15.89
C ARG A 154 -7.23 4.63 -14.43
N TRP A 155 -7.99 3.93 -13.60
CA TRP A 155 -7.98 4.13 -12.14
C TRP A 155 -6.55 4.01 -11.58
N GLN A 156 -5.85 2.92 -11.91
CA GLN A 156 -4.50 2.67 -11.38
C GLN A 156 -3.49 3.73 -11.84
N LEU A 157 -3.58 4.16 -13.09
CA LEU A 157 -2.72 5.22 -13.62
C LEU A 157 -2.97 6.56 -12.91
N GLU A 158 -4.23 6.93 -12.67
CA GLU A 158 -4.59 8.11 -11.88
C GLU A 158 -4.04 8.03 -10.44
N GLN A 159 -4.10 6.84 -9.82
CA GLN A 159 -3.50 6.63 -8.50
C GLN A 159 -1.97 6.79 -8.55
N MET A 160 -1.30 6.26 -9.57
CA MET A 160 0.15 6.41 -9.76
C MET A 160 0.55 7.87 -9.99
N LYS A 161 -0.22 8.65 -10.76
CA LYS A 161 0.03 10.08 -10.99
C LYS A 161 0.06 10.90 -9.71
N ARG A 162 -0.80 10.56 -8.75
CA ARG A 162 -0.83 11.19 -7.41
C ARG A 162 0.40 10.85 -6.54
N ARG A 163 1.27 9.93 -6.97
CA ARG A 163 2.48 9.54 -6.22
C ARG A 163 3.69 10.42 -6.51
N GLY A 164 3.55 11.45 -7.35
CA GLY A 164 4.63 12.40 -7.64
C GLY A 164 5.79 11.78 -8.42
N LEU A 165 5.50 10.78 -9.24
CA LEU A 165 6.45 10.17 -10.16
C LEU A 165 6.77 11.16 -11.29
N ASN A 166 7.98 11.08 -11.83
CA ASN A 166 8.44 12.03 -12.85
C ASN A 166 7.79 11.81 -14.22
N LYS A 167 7.85 10.58 -14.73
CA LYS A 167 7.13 10.15 -15.94
C LYS A 167 6.31 8.91 -15.65
N LEU A 168 5.22 8.77 -16.40
CA LEU A 168 4.38 7.58 -16.35
C LEU A 168 4.25 6.96 -17.73
N VAL A 169 4.58 5.68 -17.79
CA VAL A 169 4.38 4.83 -18.97
C VAL A 169 3.38 3.75 -18.62
N ALA A 170 2.45 3.52 -19.54
CA ALA A 170 1.46 2.46 -19.40
C ALA A 170 1.55 1.51 -20.59
N VAL A 171 1.70 0.21 -20.30
CA VAL A 171 1.53 -0.84 -21.30
C VAL A 171 0.09 -1.32 -21.24
N LEU A 172 -0.68 -1.12 -22.30
CA LEU A 172 -2.11 -1.38 -22.31
C LEU A 172 -2.48 -2.44 -23.33
N HIS A 173 -3.57 -3.14 -23.05
CA HIS A 173 -4.21 -4.03 -24.02
C HIS A 173 -4.62 -3.22 -25.28
N PRO A 174 -4.56 -3.78 -26.51
CA PRO A 174 -4.94 -3.06 -27.74
C PRO A 174 -6.35 -2.48 -27.74
N SER A 175 -7.28 -3.11 -27.02
CA SER A 175 -8.66 -2.62 -26.90
C SER A 175 -8.84 -1.49 -25.87
N ALA A 176 -7.78 -1.06 -25.17
CA ALA A 176 -7.86 0.09 -24.28
C ALA A 176 -7.98 1.37 -25.10
N GLN A 177 -9.01 2.17 -24.82
CA GLN A 177 -9.18 3.49 -25.43
C GLN A 177 -8.47 4.52 -24.56
N ILE A 178 -7.52 5.25 -25.15
CA ILE A 178 -6.69 6.21 -24.42
C ILE A 178 -7.05 7.61 -24.89
N GLU A 179 -7.45 8.46 -23.95
CA GLU A 179 -7.55 9.89 -24.19
C GLU A 179 -6.12 10.48 -24.19
N PRO A 180 -5.72 11.25 -25.21
CA PRO A 180 -4.36 11.79 -25.31
C PRO A 180 -3.85 12.54 -24.07
N MET A 181 -4.75 13.12 -23.27
CA MET A 181 -4.44 13.88 -22.06
C MET A 181 -4.16 13.03 -20.80
N MET A 182 -4.38 11.71 -20.86
CA MET A 182 -4.33 10.83 -19.69
C MET A 182 -2.95 10.23 -19.40
N VAL A 183 -2.06 10.24 -20.37
CA VAL A 183 -0.66 9.80 -20.22
C VAL A 183 0.24 10.99 -20.46
N ASP A 184 0.93 11.44 -19.41
CA ASP A 184 1.86 12.57 -19.52
C ASP A 184 3.07 12.24 -20.41
N SER A 185 3.25 10.98 -20.83
CA SER A 185 4.47 10.56 -21.53
C SER A 185 4.23 9.51 -22.63
N LEU A 186 3.68 8.33 -22.31
CA LEU A 186 3.57 7.28 -23.32
C LEU A 186 2.60 6.16 -22.94
N ALA A 187 1.75 5.79 -23.89
CA ALA A 187 1.03 4.52 -23.86
C ALA A 187 1.54 3.58 -24.95
N ILE A 188 1.72 2.32 -24.59
CA ILE A 188 2.24 1.30 -25.49
C ILE A 188 1.19 0.21 -25.60
N HIS A 189 0.64 0.04 -26.80
CA HIS A 189 -0.15 -1.14 -27.11
C HIS A 189 0.78 -2.28 -27.45
N THR A 190 0.68 -3.38 -26.72
CA THR A 190 1.47 -4.58 -26.96
C THR A 190 0.63 -5.65 -27.63
N ASN A 191 1.30 -6.57 -28.33
CA ASN A 191 0.65 -7.81 -28.76
C ASN A 191 0.18 -8.57 -27.49
N PRO A 192 -1.12 -8.79 -27.29
CA PRO A 192 -1.62 -9.42 -26.07
C PRO A 192 -1.22 -10.91 -26.01
N ASP A 193 -0.91 -11.53 -27.16
CA ASP A 193 -0.40 -12.91 -27.24
C ASP A 193 1.09 -13.04 -26.89
N ALA A 194 1.81 -11.93 -26.76
CA ALA A 194 3.20 -11.96 -26.33
C ALA A 194 3.32 -12.22 -24.82
N GLU A 195 4.45 -12.82 -24.42
CA GLU A 195 4.77 -13.04 -23.02
C GLU A 195 4.99 -11.72 -22.27
N MET A 196 4.82 -11.76 -20.93
CA MET A 196 4.86 -10.57 -20.08
C MET A 196 6.18 -9.80 -20.18
N MET A 197 7.31 -10.48 -20.42
CA MET A 197 8.60 -9.82 -20.56
C MET A 197 8.63 -8.90 -21.78
N HIS A 198 7.98 -9.27 -22.88
CA HIS A 198 7.89 -8.45 -24.08
C HIS A 198 7.23 -7.09 -23.78
N SER A 199 6.19 -7.09 -22.94
CA SER A 199 5.53 -5.86 -22.48
C SER A 199 6.45 -4.97 -21.66
N ILE A 200 7.23 -5.57 -20.76
CA ILE A 200 8.18 -4.83 -19.92
C ILE A 200 9.29 -4.25 -20.80
N GLN A 201 9.88 -5.05 -21.70
CA GLN A 201 10.93 -4.60 -22.61
C GLN A 201 10.47 -3.47 -23.53
N ALA A 202 9.26 -3.57 -24.10
CA ALA A 202 8.70 -2.52 -24.94
C ALA A 202 8.59 -1.19 -24.18
N ALA A 203 8.15 -1.22 -22.92
CA ALA A 203 8.11 -0.02 -22.08
C ALA A 203 9.48 0.48 -21.67
N VAL A 204 10.34 -0.43 -21.26
CA VAL A 204 11.70 -0.12 -20.84
C VAL A 204 12.50 0.52 -21.98
N ALA A 205 12.36 0.05 -23.22
CA ALA A 205 13.03 0.61 -24.39
C ALA A 205 12.61 2.06 -24.70
N GLN A 206 11.43 2.47 -24.24
CA GLN A 206 10.89 3.81 -24.47
C GLN A 206 11.23 4.78 -23.33
N ILE A 207 11.49 4.25 -22.15
CA ILE A 207 11.96 5.04 -21.01
C ILE A 207 13.46 5.17 -21.16
N LYS A 208 13.98 6.41 -21.15
CA LYS A 208 15.43 6.65 -21.12
C LYS A 208 15.99 6.25 -19.75
N LEU A 209 16.17 4.95 -19.58
CA LEU A 209 16.57 4.31 -18.33
C LEU A 209 17.89 4.84 -17.77
N GLU A 210 18.77 5.34 -18.63
CA GLU A 210 20.13 5.77 -18.31
C GLU A 210 20.19 6.82 -17.18
N GLU A 211 19.06 7.45 -16.84
CA GLU A 211 19.02 8.55 -15.88
C GLU A 211 18.31 8.21 -14.56
N ARG A 212 17.31 7.30 -14.56
CA ARG A 212 16.38 7.17 -13.43
C ARG A 212 15.88 5.75 -13.18
N PRO A 213 15.71 5.36 -11.90
CA PRO A 213 15.03 4.12 -11.53
C PRO A 213 13.56 4.11 -11.98
N ILE A 214 13.03 2.90 -12.24
CA ILE A 214 11.63 2.71 -12.64
C ILE A 214 10.88 1.87 -11.63
N PHE A 215 9.72 2.34 -11.19
CA PHE A 215 8.73 1.52 -10.49
C PHE A 215 7.90 0.70 -11.47
N ILE A 216 7.78 -0.60 -11.23
CA ILE A 216 6.91 -1.51 -11.99
C ILE A 216 5.73 -1.93 -11.12
N LEU A 217 4.51 -1.62 -11.59
CA LEU A 217 3.25 -2.01 -10.97
C LEU A 217 2.35 -2.77 -11.98
N PRO A 218 2.04 -4.05 -11.73
CA PRO A 218 1.00 -4.76 -12.46
C PRO A 218 -0.39 -4.16 -12.18
N VAL A 219 -1.25 -4.08 -13.21
CA VAL A 219 -2.59 -3.48 -13.08
C VAL A 219 -3.49 -4.21 -12.08
N ASP A 220 -3.27 -5.51 -11.86
CA ASP A 220 -4.02 -6.33 -10.92
C ASP A 220 -3.51 -6.24 -9.47
N CYS A 221 -2.44 -5.48 -9.21
CA CYS A 221 -1.97 -5.12 -7.87
C CYS A 221 -2.45 -3.71 -7.53
N PRO A 222 -3.22 -3.50 -6.44
CA PRO A 222 -3.65 -2.17 -6.03
C PRO A 222 -2.47 -1.22 -5.87
N CYS A 223 -2.55 0.01 -6.38
CA CYS A 223 -1.54 1.04 -6.17
C CYS A 223 -1.38 1.34 -4.67
N PRO A 224 -0.23 1.02 -4.03
CA PRO A 224 -0.07 1.24 -2.60
C PRO A 224 -0.05 2.73 -2.23
N PRO A 225 -0.22 3.06 -0.94
CA PRO A 225 -0.08 4.43 -0.44
C PRO A 225 1.29 5.01 -0.77
N ARG A 226 1.37 6.34 -0.92
CA ARG A 226 2.58 7.08 -1.32
C ARG A 226 3.81 6.75 -0.47
N GLN A 227 3.61 6.47 0.81
CA GLN A 227 4.64 6.12 1.78
C GLN A 227 5.46 4.90 1.34
N VAL A 228 4.82 3.91 0.69
CA VAL A 228 5.53 2.74 0.15
C VAL A 228 6.47 3.15 -0.97
N TRP A 229 6.02 4.01 -1.91
CA TRP A 229 6.82 4.49 -3.02
C TRP A 229 8.00 5.34 -2.53
N ALA A 230 7.74 6.25 -1.58
CA ALA A 230 8.76 7.09 -0.97
C ALA A 230 9.82 6.27 -0.24
N ALA A 231 9.43 5.23 0.51
CA ALA A 231 10.37 4.37 1.22
C ALA A 231 11.30 3.59 0.26
N LEU A 232 10.77 3.09 -0.87
CA LEU A 232 11.57 2.42 -1.89
C LEU A 232 12.52 3.39 -2.60
N ALA A 233 12.05 4.60 -2.93
CA ALA A 233 12.88 5.64 -3.55
C ALA A 233 13.98 6.15 -2.60
N ALA A 234 13.68 6.29 -1.31
CA ALA A 234 14.64 6.68 -0.29
C ALA A 234 15.76 5.63 -0.14
N GLU A 235 15.43 4.34 -0.19
CA GLU A 235 16.44 3.28 -0.17
C GLU A 235 17.34 3.30 -1.41
N ALA A 236 16.78 3.60 -2.59
CA ALA A 236 17.57 3.80 -3.81
C ALA A 236 18.54 4.99 -3.68
N LEU A 237 18.05 6.13 -3.17
CA LEU A 237 18.87 7.31 -2.95
C LEU A 237 19.98 7.05 -1.93
N ARG A 238 19.65 6.37 -0.82
CA ARG A 238 20.63 5.97 0.20
C ARG A 238 21.74 5.12 -0.40
N ALA A 239 21.38 4.04 -1.11
CA ALA A 239 22.36 3.18 -1.77
C ALA A 239 23.29 3.98 -2.69
N ARG A 240 22.74 4.90 -3.49
CA ARG A 240 23.52 5.79 -4.36
C ARG A 240 24.47 6.71 -3.56
N MET A 241 24.00 7.31 -2.48
CA MET A 241 24.83 8.20 -1.62
C MET A 241 25.97 7.43 -0.95
N ASP A 242 25.73 6.18 -0.57
CA ASP A 242 26.71 5.30 0.05
C ASP A 242 27.68 4.67 -0.98
N GLY A 243 27.51 4.95 -2.28
CA GLY A 243 28.29 4.33 -3.36
C GLY A 243 27.99 2.84 -3.56
N GLU A 244 26.86 2.35 -3.02
CA GLU A 244 26.41 0.98 -3.15
C GLU A 244 25.56 0.80 -4.42
N THR A 245 25.65 -0.38 -5.03
CA THR A 245 24.77 -0.77 -6.13
C THR A 245 23.52 -1.49 -5.63
N TYR A 246 22.45 -1.41 -6.41
CA TYR A 246 21.26 -2.25 -6.28
C TYR A 246 20.76 -2.63 -7.68
N ASP A 247 20.24 -3.83 -7.82
CA ASP A 247 19.56 -4.25 -9.05
C ASP A 247 18.06 -3.90 -8.94
N ALA A 248 17.47 -4.19 -7.78
CA ALA A 248 16.08 -3.91 -7.50
C ALA A 248 15.81 -3.71 -6.01
N ILE A 249 14.71 -3.02 -5.71
CA ILE A 249 14.19 -2.78 -4.37
C ILE A 249 12.71 -3.14 -4.36
N ARG A 250 12.28 -3.96 -3.40
CA ARG A 250 10.88 -4.35 -3.24
C ARG A 250 10.38 -4.06 -1.83
N ALA A 251 9.08 -3.86 -1.72
CA ALA A 251 8.43 -3.73 -0.42
C ALA A 251 8.18 -5.11 0.21
N SER A 252 8.20 -5.14 1.54
CA SER A 252 7.76 -6.28 2.35
C SER A 252 6.90 -5.82 3.51
N CYS A 253 5.93 -6.63 3.91
CA CYS A 253 5.01 -6.36 5.01
C CYS A 253 4.72 -7.68 5.72
N GLU A 254 4.66 -7.65 7.05
CA GLU A 254 4.25 -8.81 7.85
C GLU A 254 2.72 -8.87 7.93
N GLY A 255 2.14 -9.97 7.45
CA GLY A 255 0.69 -10.19 7.47
C GLY A 255 0.38 -11.59 7.99
N GLY A 256 -0.17 -11.67 9.20
CA GLY A 256 -0.50 -12.94 9.85
C GLY A 256 0.73 -13.77 10.24
N GLY A 257 1.79 -13.12 10.72
CA GLY A 257 3.04 -13.76 11.13
C GLY A 257 3.95 -14.21 9.98
N ILE A 258 3.61 -13.86 8.74
CA ILE A 258 4.38 -14.21 7.55
C ILE A 258 4.79 -12.93 6.83
N LYS A 259 6.10 -12.74 6.65
CA LYS A 259 6.66 -11.66 5.84
C LYS A 259 6.38 -11.94 4.36
N LYS A 260 5.64 -11.05 3.72
CA LYS A 260 5.30 -11.12 2.30
C LYS A 260 5.96 -9.97 1.56
N THR A 261 6.44 -10.23 0.36
CA THR A 261 6.96 -9.21 -0.55
C THR A 261 5.96 -8.93 -1.65
N GLY A 262 6.01 -7.74 -2.23
CA GLY A 262 4.98 -7.30 -3.17
C GLY A 262 5.41 -6.22 -4.14
N HIS A 263 4.42 -5.63 -4.79
CA HIS A 263 4.55 -4.51 -5.71
C HIS A 263 4.26 -3.16 -5.03
N PRO A 264 4.76 -2.03 -5.55
CA PRO A 264 5.62 -1.93 -6.73
C PRO A 264 7.03 -2.45 -6.45
N VAL A 265 7.74 -2.79 -7.53
CA VAL A 265 9.18 -3.07 -7.48
C VAL A 265 9.90 -1.92 -8.16
N LEU A 266 10.94 -1.38 -7.53
CA LEU A 266 11.82 -0.38 -8.10
C LEU A 266 13.02 -1.09 -8.73
N ILE A 267 13.30 -0.86 -10.00
CA ILE A 267 14.49 -1.42 -10.68
C ILE A 267 15.51 -0.32 -10.98
N SER A 268 16.79 -0.67 -10.95
CA SER A 268 17.87 0.23 -11.33
C SER A 268 17.95 0.43 -12.85
N PRO A 269 18.59 1.51 -13.33
CA PRO A 269 18.96 1.68 -14.73
C PRO A 269 19.61 0.43 -15.35
N GLU A 270 20.56 -0.17 -14.62
CA GLU A 270 21.37 -1.29 -15.07
C GLU A 270 20.55 -2.56 -15.21
N LEU A 271 19.68 -2.85 -14.23
CA LEU A 271 18.76 -3.98 -14.35
C LEU A 271 17.79 -3.77 -15.51
N GLY A 272 17.31 -2.54 -15.70
CA GLY A 272 16.46 -2.21 -16.84
C GLY A 272 17.15 -2.46 -18.19
N ALA A 273 18.43 -2.07 -18.34
CA ALA A 273 19.21 -2.39 -19.53
C ALA A 273 19.41 -3.90 -19.70
N HIS A 274 19.63 -4.64 -18.61
CA HIS A 274 19.69 -6.10 -18.66
C HIS A 274 18.36 -6.73 -19.11
N LEU A 275 17.21 -6.21 -18.67
CA LEU A 275 15.90 -6.71 -19.11
C LEU A 275 15.74 -6.66 -20.64
N LEU A 276 16.29 -5.65 -21.31
CA LEU A 276 16.26 -5.54 -22.78
C LEU A 276 17.07 -6.64 -23.50
N SER A 277 18.04 -7.24 -22.82
CA SER A 277 18.89 -8.32 -23.37
C SER A 277 18.31 -9.72 -23.19
N LEU A 278 17.24 -9.86 -22.40
CA LEU A 278 16.65 -11.16 -22.11
C LEU A 278 15.81 -11.67 -23.27
N ASP A 279 15.74 -12.99 -23.40
CA ASP A 279 14.78 -13.65 -24.28
C ASP A 279 13.35 -13.42 -23.74
N SER A 280 12.53 -12.70 -24.51
CA SER A 280 11.18 -12.30 -24.11
C SER A 280 10.23 -13.47 -23.93
N ASP A 281 10.51 -14.60 -24.57
CA ASP A 281 9.59 -15.75 -24.63
C ASP A 281 9.77 -16.68 -23.42
N THR A 282 10.93 -16.63 -22.78
CA THR A 282 11.28 -17.52 -21.66
C THR A 282 11.51 -16.78 -20.35
N ALA A 283 11.89 -15.50 -20.41
CA ALA A 283 12.22 -14.74 -19.21
C ALA A 283 10.97 -14.30 -18.43
N ARG A 284 11.11 -14.27 -17.11
CA ARG A 284 10.09 -13.77 -16.18
C ARG A 284 10.70 -12.83 -15.15
N LEU A 285 10.04 -11.70 -14.91
CA LEU A 285 10.54 -10.69 -13.97
C LEU A 285 10.76 -11.28 -12.57
N ASP A 286 9.86 -12.13 -12.07
CA ASP A 286 10.00 -12.75 -10.74
C ASP A 286 11.22 -13.68 -10.64
N HIS A 287 11.61 -14.34 -11.73
CA HIS A 287 12.84 -15.13 -11.79
C HIS A 287 14.08 -14.24 -11.83
N VAL A 288 14.05 -13.19 -12.66
CA VAL A 288 15.15 -12.21 -12.77
C VAL A 288 15.42 -11.54 -11.42
N LEU A 289 14.35 -11.14 -10.71
CA LEU A 289 14.48 -10.54 -9.37
C LEU A 289 15.12 -11.49 -8.36
N ARG A 290 14.81 -12.79 -8.42
CA ARG A 290 15.43 -13.80 -7.53
C ARG A 290 16.90 -14.05 -7.84
N SER A 291 17.34 -13.82 -9.08
CA SER A 291 18.73 -13.97 -9.49
C SER A 291 19.55 -12.69 -9.37
N CYS A 292 18.94 -11.56 -8.98
CA CYS A 292 19.64 -10.31 -8.76
C CYS A 292 20.72 -10.48 -7.66
N LYS A 293 21.89 -9.89 -7.89
CA LYS A 293 23.00 -9.91 -6.92
C LYS A 293 22.72 -8.97 -5.75
N SER A 294 22.01 -7.87 -6.00
CA SER A 294 21.69 -6.84 -5.02
C SER A 294 20.19 -6.54 -5.02
N LEU A 295 19.39 -7.52 -4.58
CA LEU A 295 17.96 -7.33 -4.32
C LEU A 295 17.75 -6.83 -2.90
N ARG A 296 17.32 -5.58 -2.76
CA ARG A 296 17.01 -4.97 -1.46
C ARG A 296 15.54 -5.12 -1.14
N THR A 297 15.22 -5.19 0.15
CA THR A 297 13.85 -5.30 0.63
C THR A 297 13.61 -4.26 1.72
N VAL A 298 12.62 -3.41 1.53
CA VAL A 298 12.21 -2.37 2.49
C VAL A 298 10.96 -2.86 3.22
N GLU A 299 10.95 -2.75 4.54
CA GLU A 299 9.77 -3.06 5.34
C GLU A 299 8.80 -1.89 5.33
N VAL A 300 7.52 -2.18 5.07
CA VAL A 300 6.44 -1.20 4.99
C VAL A 300 5.19 -1.73 5.68
N ASP A 301 4.38 -0.83 6.20
CA ASP A 301 3.11 -1.12 6.84
C ASP A 301 1.96 -0.97 5.84
N SER A 302 1.96 -1.83 4.81
CA SER A 302 0.90 -1.80 3.80
C SER A 302 0.66 -3.17 3.21
N VAL A 303 -0.52 -3.73 3.50
CA VAL A 303 -0.98 -4.99 2.92
C VAL A 303 -1.29 -4.89 1.42
N ALA A 304 -1.46 -3.67 0.89
CA ALA A 304 -1.72 -3.43 -0.52
C ALA A 304 -0.62 -3.99 -1.43
N ILE A 305 0.62 -4.08 -0.93
CA ILE A 305 1.76 -4.55 -1.72
C ILE A 305 1.59 -5.99 -2.21
N PHE A 306 0.91 -6.84 -1.45
CA PHE A 306 0.70 -8.25 -1.80
C PHE A 306 -0.76 -8.57 -2.14
N ALA A 307 -1.63 -7.56 -2.19
CA ALA A 307 -2.98 -7.71 -2.69
C ALA A 307 -2.96 -7.95 -4.21
N ASN A 308 -3.81 -8.85 -4.69
CA ASN A 308 -3.92 -9.14 -6.10
C ASN A 308 -5.38 -9.48 -6.46
N HIS A 309 -5.94 -8.74 -7.41
CA HIS A 309 -7.33 -8.88 -7.88
C HIS A 309 -7.65 -10.21 -8.59
N ASN A 310 -6.71 -11.15 -8.66
CA ASN A 310 -6.90 -12.48 -9.24
C ASN A 310 -7.63 -13.45 -8.33
N ARG A 311 -7.59 -13.23 -7.01
CA ARG A 311 -8.06 -14.23 -6.04
C ARG A 311 -9.48 -13.99 -5.54
N ASP A 312 -9.97 -12.77 -5.60
CA ASP A 312 -11.15 -12.38 -4.81
C ASP A 312 -12.38 -12.00 -5.65
N GLY A 313 -12.38 -12.29 -6.95
CA GLY A 313 -13.58 -12.08 -7.78
C GLY A 313 -14.16 -10.68 -7.65
N ILE A 314 -13.32 -9.63 -7.73
CA ILE A 314 -13.72 -8.21 -7.79
C ILE A 314 -14.84 -7.89 -6.79
N SER A 315 -14.48 -7.78 -5.52
CA SER A 315 -15.29 -7.05 -4.55
C SER A 315 -15.60 -5.66 -5.12
N ARG A 316 -16.90 -5.44 -5.36
CA ARG A 316 -17.49 -4.17 -5.79
C ARG A 316 -17.30 -3.09 -4.74
#